data_AF-A0A7C2P395-F1
#
_entry.id   AF-A0A7C2P395-F1
#
_cell.length_a   1.000
_cell.length_b   1.000
_cell.length_c   1.000
_cell.angle_alpha   90.00
_cell.angle_beta   90.00
_cell.angle_gamma   90.00
#
_symmetry.space_group_name_H-M   'P 1'
#
loop_
_entity.id
_entity.type
_entity.pdbx_description
1 polymer ?
#
loop_
_entity_poly.entity_id
_entity_poly.type
_entity_poly.pdbx_seq_one_letter_code
_entity_poly.pdbx_strand_id
1 'polypeptide(L)'
;MNEPYIPLDSLYRLPWSMPDNGITWLEPLAQCNLSCYGCYRKNIKNSHKPFEEVKHELDFFQSQRKSDCISIAGGEPLLYSHIVELVAEIKSRGLKPIINTNGIALTKELLHELKKAGVFGFTFHIDSKQGRGREEKWQNKTEVELNELRLHYAEMLAEEGGIACSFNST
;
A
#
# COMPACT_ATOMS: atom_id res chain seq x y z
N MET A 1 16.74 39.25 -6.47
CA MET A 1 16.70 37.84 -6.05
C MET A 1 16.40 37.04 -7.31
N ASN A 2 17.27 36.09 -7.69
CA ASN A 2 17.05 35.27 -8.88
C ASN A 2 15.78 34.42 -8.70
N GLU A 3 15.01 34.22 -9.76
CA GLU A 3 13.87 33.31 -9.74
C GLU A 3 14.33 31.89 -9.38
N PRO A 4 13.57 31.16 -8.55
CA PRO A 4 13.89 29.79 -8.18
C PRO A 4 13.85 28.87 -9.41
N TYR A 5 14.81 27.94 -9.49
CA TYR A 5 14.94 26.94 -10.58
C TYR A 5 13.68 26.07 -10.76
N ILE A 6 12.88 25.92 -9.68
CA ILE A 6 11.58 25.26 -9.70
C ILE A 6 10.55 26.28 -9.19
N PRO A 7 9.43 26.50 -9.91
CA PRO A 7 8.34 27.34 -9.43
C PRO A 7 7.84 26.85 -8.07
N LEU A 8 7.83 27.69 -7.04
CA LEU A 8 7.45 27.28 -5.68
C LEU A 8 6.01 26.75 -5.58
N ASP A 9 5.13 27.28 -6.41
CA ASP A 9 3.74 26.84 -6.63
C ASP A 9 3.64 25.46 -7.30
N SER A 10 4.71 24.98 -7.95
CA SER A 10 4.80 23.61 -8.45
C SER A 10 5.29 22.60 -7.39
N LEU A 11 5.96 23.07 -6.34
CA LEU A 11 6.47 22.22 -5.25
C LEU A 11 5.39 21.88 -4.22
N TYR A 12 4.39 22.74 -4.06
CA TYR A 12 3.34 22.56 -3.08
C TYR A 12 1.97 22.91 -3.69
N ARG A 13 0.95 22.08 -3.44
CA ARG A 13 -0.46 22.46 -3.68
C ARG A 13 -0.96 23.41 -2.60
N LEU A 14 -0.34 24.58 -2.46
CA LEU A 14 -0.73 25.59 -1.47
C LEU A 14 -1.81 26.54 -2.03
N PRO A 15 -2.67 27.10 -1.15
CA PRO A 15 -2.74 26.83 0.28
C PRO A 15 -3.45 25.50 0.58
N TRP A 16 -2.88 24.70 1.48
CA TRP A 16 -3.58 23.54 2.05
C TRP A 16 -4.73 24.05 2.91
N SER A 17 -5.85 23.38 2.79
CA SER A 17 -7.09 23.61 3.51
C SER A 17 -7.41 22.40 4.38
N MET A 18 -8.34 22.54 5.33
CA MET A 18 -8.80 21.43 6.17
C MET A 18 -9.15 20.12 5.42
N PRO A 19 -9.71 20.15 4.19
CA PRO A 19 -9.96 18.92 3.44
C PRO A 19 -8.75 18.35 2.69
N ASP A 20 -7.62 19.06 2.58
CA ASP A 20 -6.43 18.52 1.93
C ASP A 20 -5.83 17.38 2.78
N ASN A 21 -5.67 16.22 2.15
CA ASN A 21 -5.20 15.02 2.80
C ASN A 21 -4.08 14.40 1.96
N GLY A 22 -2.88 14.24 2.52
CA GLY A 22 -1.80 13.58 1.79
C GLY A 22 -2.16 12.13 1.46
N ILE A 23 -2.71 11.41 2.43
CA ILE A 23 -2.93 9.96 2.36
C ILE A 23 -4.31 9.61 2.93
N THR A 24 -5.17 9.03 2.12
CA THR A 24 -6.43 8.43 2.61
C THR A 24 -6.24 6.92 2.80
N TRP A 25 -6.68 6.41 3.95
CA TRP A 25 -6.56 5.00 4.33
C TRP A 25 -7.81 4.21 3.90
N LEU A 26 -7.63 3.14 3.15
CA LEU A 26 -8.72 2.28 2.64
C LEU A 26 -8.45 0.83 3.03
N GLU A 27 -9.42 0.18 3.66
CA GLU A 27 -9.32 -1.23 4.10
C GLU A 27 -10.41 -2.08 3.44
N PRO A 28 -10.16 -2.71 2.27
CA PRO A 28 -11.16 -3.52 1.56
C PRO A 28 -11.42 -4.89 2.23
N LEU A 29 -10.59 -5.29 3.19
CA LEU A 29 -10.74 -6.50 4.00
C LEU A 29 -9.99 -6.40 5.33
N ALA A 30 -10.41 -7.22 6.31
CA ALA A 30 -9.72 -7.45 7.57
C ALA A 30 -9.00 -8.82 7.66
N GLN A 31 -9.17 -9.70 6.67
CA GLN A 31 -8.49 -10.99 6.60
C GLN A 31 -6.99 -10.80 6.32
N CYS A 32 -6.15 -11.51 7.08
CA CYS A 32 -4.70 -11.52 6.89
C CYS A 32 -4.15 -12.95 6.92
N ASN A 33 -3.08 -13.21 6.16
CA ASN A 33 -2.31 -14.45 6.18
C ASN A 33 -1.19 -14.45 7.25
N LEU A 34 -1.05 -13.36 8.03
CA LEU A 34 -0.16 -13.25 9.18
C LEU A 34 -0.93 -13.09 10.50
N SER A 35 -0.18 -13.24 11.59
CA SER A 35 -0.63 -13.03 12.98
C SER A 35 0.41 -12.27 13.80
N CYS A 36 0.69 -11.03 13.41
CA CYS A 36 1.67 -10.17 14.06
C CYS A 36 1.31 -9.90 15.54
N TYR A 37 2.32 -9.83 16.41
CA TYR A 37 2.10 -9.55 17.84
C TYR A 37 1.52 -8.16 18.10
N GLY A 38 1.91 -7.17 17.28
CA GLY A 38 1.46 -5.78 17.38
C GLY A 38 0.28 -5.43 16.46
N CYS A 39 -0.46 -6.42 15.92
CA CYS A 39 -1.55 -6.11 15.00
C CYS A 39 -2.70 -5.37 15.70
N TYR A 40 -3.01 -4.16 15.27
CA TYR A 40 -4.15 -3.39 15.79
C TYR A 40 -5.50 -3.92 15.28
N ARG A 41 -5.49 -4.72 14.20
CA ARG A 41 -6.69 -5.18 13.50
C ARG A 41 -7.03 -6.63 13.88
N LYS A 42 -8.32 -6.89 14.17
CA LYS A 42 -8.81 -8.25 14.31
C LYS A 42 -8.81 -8.96 12.95
N ASN A 43 -8.16 -10.12 12.87
CA ASN A 43 -8.18 -10.95 11.67
C ASN A 43 -9.54 -11.66 11.53
N ILE A 44 -10.33 -11.26 10.54
CA ILE A 44 -11.69 -11.78 10.27
C ILE A 44 -11.66 -12.52 8.93
N LYS A 45 -11.93 -13.83 8.94
CA LYS A 45 -12.01 -14.63 7.72
C LYS A 45 -13.19 -14.19 6.85
N ASN A 46 -13.04 -14.30 5.53
CA ASN A 46 -14.07 -13.95 4.53
C ASN A 46 -14.60 -12.51 4.66
N SER A 47 -13.79 -11.59 5.17
CA SER A 47 -14.16 -10.19 5.39
C SER A 47 -14.01 -9.33 4.13
N HIS A 48 -14.08 -9.91 2.94
CA HIS A 48 -13.86 -9.18 1.69
C HIS A 48 -15.08 -8.30 1.44
N LYS A 49 -14.89 -6.99 1.36
CA LYS A 49 -15.96 -6.07 0.97
C LYS A 49 -16.32 -6.30 -0.50
N PRO A 50 -17.61 -6.29 -0.86
CA PRO A 50 -18.00 -6.20 -2.26
C PRO A 50 -17.33 -5.01 -2.94
N PHE A 51 -16.93 -5.15 -4.21
CA PHE A 51 -16.20 -4.10 -4.92
C PHE A 51 -16.99 -2.78 -5.00
N GLU A 52 -18.31 -2.86 -5.16
CA GLU A 52 -19.18 -1.66 -5.16
C GLU A 52 -19.21 -0.92 -3.82
N GLU A 53 -19.05 -1.62 -2.69
CA GLU A 53 -18.93 -0.97 -1.38
C GLU A 53 -17.61 -0.18 -1.30
N VAL A 54 -16.51 -0.76 -1.80
CA VAL A 54 -15.20 -0.09 -1.84
C VAL A 54 -15.23 1.13 -2.76
N LYS A 55 -15.91 1.05 -3.91
CA LYS A 55 -16.13 2.21 -4.80
C LYS A 55 -16.93 3.32 -4.12
N HIS A 56 -17.99 2.95 -3.38
CA HIS A 56 -18.76 3.94 -2.63
C HIS A 56 -17.93 4.62 -1.55
N GLU A 57 -17.01 3.91 -0.87
CA GLU A 57 -16.06 4.53 0.06
C GLU A 57 -15.12 5.52 -0.65
N LEU A 58 -14.60 5.17 -1.84
CA LEU A 58 -13.79 6.08 -2.65
C LEU A 58 -14.57 7.34 -3.07
N ASP A 59 -15.82 7.18 -3.51
CA ASP A 59 -16.71 8.30 -3.86
C ASP A 59 -16.93 9.23 -2.67
N PHE A 60 -17.20 8.64 -1.49
CA PHE A 60 -17.36 9.39 -0.26
C PHE A 60 -16.08 10.16 0.10
N PHE A 61 -14.91 9.51 0.07
CA PHE A 61 -13.64 10.17 0.37
C PHE A 61 -13.37 11.35 -0.56
N GLN A 62 -13.59 11.20 -1.86
CA GLN A 62 -13.38 12.28 -2.83
C GLN A 62 -14.38 13.43 -2.67
N SER A 63 -15.59 13.16 -2.16
CA SER A 63 -16.55 14.22 -1.84
C SER A 63 -16.15 15.05 -0.62
N GLN A 64 -15.38 14.48 0.31
CA GLN A 64 -15.05 15.10 1.59
C GLN A 64 -13.61 15.59 1.70
N ARG A 65 -12.69 15.03 0.92
CA ARG A 65 -11.24 15.22 1.04
C ARG A 65 -10.56 15.32 -0.31
N LYS A 66 -9.53 16.17 -0.38
CA LYS A 66 -8.61 16.26 -1.52
C LYS A 66 -7.41 15.39 -1.25
N SER A 67 -7.49 14.12 -1.66
CA SER A 67 -6.43 13.14 -1.46
C SER A 67 -5.36 13.22 -2.56
N ASP A 68 -4.08 13.03 -2.23
CA ASP A 68 -3.03 12.77 -3.24
C ASP A 68 -2.89 11.26 -3.52
N CYS A 69 -2.95 10.43 -2.47
CA CYS A 69 -2.88 8.99 -2.60
C CYS A 69 -3.94 8.24 -1.77
N ILE A 70 -4.24 7.02 -2.21
CA ILE A 70 -5.01 6.04 -1.44
C ILE A 70 -4.04 4.95 -0.99
N SER A 71 -3.95 4.78 0.31
CA SER A 71 -3.19 3.71 0.95
C SER A 71 -4.13 2.52 1.19
N ILE A 72 -3.98 1.49 0.36
CA ILE A 72 -4.76 0.25 0.41
C ILE A 72 -4.14 -0.66 1.46
N ALA A 73 -4.87 -0.91 2.54
CA ALA A 73 -4.41 -1.58 3.75
C ALA A 73 -5.48 -2.55 4.30
N GLY A 74 -5.51 -2.77 5.62
CA GLY A 74 -6.52 -3.57 6.32
C GLY A 74 -5.92 -4.81 6.99
N GLY A 75 -6.38 -5.99 6.58
CA GLY A 75 -5.67 -7.24 6.85
C GLY A 75 -4.43 -7.34 5.96
N GLU A 76 -4.44 -8.25 4.99
CA GLU A 76 -3.46 -8.25 3.89
C GLU A 76 -4.16 -7.84 2.59
N PRO A 77 -3.92 -6.64 2.04
CA PRO A 77 -4.61 -6.14 0.85
C PRO A 77 -4.39 -6.99 -0.39
N LEU A 78 -3.24 -7.66 -0.54
CA LEU A 78 -2.98 -8.54 -1.67
C LEU A 78 -3.85 -9.82 -1.67
N LEU A 79 -4.55 -10.12 -0.57
CA LEU A 79 -5.56 -11.18 -0.56
C LEU A 79 -6.91 -10.72 -1.12
N TYR A 80 -7.11 -9.42 -1.36
CA TYR A 80 -8.37 -8.92 -1.88
C TYR A 80 -8.60 -9.39 -3.32
N SER A 81 -9.76 -9.98 -3.58
CA SER A 81 -10.08 -10.63 -4.87
C SER A 81 -10.12 -9.68 -6.06
N HIS A 82 -10.29 -8.37 -5.80
CA HIS A 82 -10.33 -7.33 -6.83
C HIS A 82 -9.17 -6.34 -6.70
N ILE A 83 -8.01 -6.77 -6.20
CA ILE A 83 -6.89 -5.86 -5.92
C ILE A 83 -6.39 -5.15 -7.17
N VAL A 84 -6.34 -5.82 -8.32
CA VAL A 84 -5.89 -5.24 -9.59
C VAL A 84 -6.92 -4.22 -10.10
N GLU A 85 -8.20 -4.57 -10.07
CA GLU A 85 -9.30 -3.67 -10.45
C GLU A 85 -9.38 -2.46 -9.52
N LEU A 86 -9.14 -2.64 -8.21
CA LEU A 86 -9.11 -1.55 -7.24
C LEU A 86 -7.97 -0.58 -7.53
N VAL A 87 -6.77 -1.08 -7.86
CA VAL A 87 -5.64 -0.23 -8.26
C VAL A 87 -5.99 0.58 -9.51
N ALA A 88 -6.57 -0.07 -10.52
CA ALA A 88 -6.99 0.61 -11.75
C ALA A 88 -8.06 1.68 -11.49
N GLU A 89 -9.03 1.39 -10.62
CA GLU A 89 -10.10 2.32 -10.21
C GLU A 89 -9.55 3.54 -9.46
N ILE A 90 -8.62 3.34 -8.53
CA ILE A 90 -7.97 4.47 -7.82
C ILE A 90 -7.16 5.31 -8.82
N LYS A 91 -6.44 4.66 -9.75
CA LYS A 91 -5.64 5.35 -10.76
C LYS A 91 -6.50 6.16 -11.72
N SER A 92 -7.65 5.63 -12.16
CA SER A 92 -8.58 6.30 -13.08
C SER A 92 -9.14 7.59 -12.48
N ARG A 93 -9.27 7.64 -11.14
CA ARG A 93 -9.66 8.82 -10.36
C ARG A 93 -8.57 9.88 -10.23
N GLY A 94 -7.39 9.67 -10.80
CA GLY A 94 -6.25 10.59 -10.72
C GLY A 94 -5.50 10.54 -9.38
N LEU A 95 -5.78 9.53 -8.54
CA LEU A 95 -5.11 9.30 -7.26
C LEU A 95 -3.95 8.32 -7.43
N LYS A 96 -2.99 8.35 -6.50
CA LYS A 96 -1.87 7.39 -6.47
C LYS A 96 -2.26 6.16 -5.64
N PRO A 97 -2.39 4.96 -6.21
CA PRO A 97 -2.64 3.73 -5.44
C PRO A 97 -1.35 3.26 -4.78
N ILE A 98 -1.33 3.15 -3.44
CA ILE A 98 -0.20 2.63 -2.67
C ILE A 98 -0.67 1.41 -1.90
N ILE A 99 0.05 0.29 -2.00
CA ILE A 99 -0.32 -0.97 -1.31
C ILE A 99 0.53 -1.15 -0.05
N ASN A 100 -0.12 -1.27 1.11
CA ASN A 100 0.53 -1.61 2.38
C ASN A 100 0.46 -3.12 2.61
N THR A 101 1.54 -3.84 2.36
CA THR A 101 1.52 -5.32 2.31
C THR A 101 2.61 -5.94 3.17
N ASN A 102 2.38 -7.16 3.64
CA ASN A 102 3.41 -8.01 4.21
C ASN A 102 4.25 -8.74 3.14
N GLY A 103 3.87 -8.62 1.86
CA GLY A 103 4.57 -9.13 0.69
C GLY A 103 4.39 -10.61 0.39
N ILE A 104 3.76 -11.41 1.25
CA ILE A 104 3.70 -12.88 1.10
C ILE A 104 2.89 -13.30 -0.14
N ALA A 105 1.81 -12.59 -0.44
CA ALA A 105 0.96 -12.88 -1.60
C ALA A 105 1.46 -12.21 -2.89
N LEU A 106 2.55 -11.44 -2.84
CA LEU A 106 3.09 -10.75 -4.01
C LEU A 106 3.93 -11.72 -4.84
N THR A 107 3.48 -12.02 -6.05
CA THR A 107 4.28 -12.72 -7.07
C THR A 107 4.74 -11.75 -8.15
N LYS A 108 5.71 -12.15 -8.98
CA LYS A 108 6.18 -11.34 -10.12
C LYS A 108 5.04 -11.08 -11.12
N GLU A 109 4.19 -12.07 -11.35
CA GLU A 109 3.02 -11.97 -12.23
C GLU A 109 2.00 -10.97 -11.67
N LEU A 110 1.68 -11.07 -10.37
CA LEU A 110 0.78 -10.13 -9.73
C LEU A 110 1.35 -8.71 -9.72
N LEU A 111 2.65 -8.55 -9.43
CA LEU A 111 3.33 -7.27 -9.50
C LEU A 111 3.22 -6.64 -10.89
N HIS A 112 3.43 -7.42 -11.94
CA HIS A 112 3.32 -6.96 -13.32
C HIS A 112 1.90 -6.48 -13.65
N GLU A 113 0.87 -7.22 -13.23
CA GLU A 113 -0.53 -6.81 -13.42
C GLU A 113 -0.89 -5.57 -12.61
N LEU A 114 -0.39 -5.44 -11.38
CA LEU A 114 -0.56 -4.23 -10.56
C LEU A 114 0.13 -3.01 -11.18
N LYS A 115 1.30 -3.20 -11.80
CA LYS A 115 1.96 -2.14 -12.56
C LYS A 115 1.15 -1.70 -13.77
N LYS A 116 0.62 -2.63 -14.55
CA LYS A 116 -0.28 -2.32 -15.68
C LYS A 116 -1.52 -1.56 -15.22
N ALA A 117 -2.08 -1.94 -14.07
CA ALA A 117 -3.21 -1.24 -13.45
C ALA A 117 -2.85 0.16 -12.93
N GLY A 118 -1.56 0.47 -12.80
CA GLY A 118 -1.07 1.80 -12.43
C GLY A 118 -0.81 1.98 -10.94
N VAL A 119 -0.41 0.91 -10.23
CA VAL A 119 0.11 1.02 -8.86
C VAL A 119 1.24 2.04 -8.82
N PHE A 120 1.20 2.93 -7.85
CA PHE A 120 2.23 3.96 -7.68
C PHE A 120 3.40 3.45 -6.84
N GLY A 121 3.11 2.65 -5.81
CA GLY A 121 4.13 2.14 -4.91
C GLY A 121 3.63 1.10 -3.94
N PHE A 122 4.58 0.51 -3.25
CA PHE A 122 4.35 -0.40 -2.14
C PHE A 122 5.03 0.11 -0.89
N THR A 123 4.38 -0.20 0.22
CA THR A 123 4.90 -0.02 1.56
C THR A 123 4.90 -1.39 2.21
N PHE A 124 6.08 -2.01 2.30
CA PHE A 124 6.22 -3.33 2.89
C PHE A 124 6.33 -3.22 4.41
N HIS A 125 5.49 -3.96 5.13
CA HIS A 125 5.73 -4.23 6.55
C HIS A 125 6.49 -5.54 6.68
N ILE A 126 7.74 -5.45 7.12
CA ILE A 126 8.63 -6.59 7.36
C ILE A 126 9.34 -6.29 8.67
N ASP A 127 9.07 -7.10 9.69
CA ASP A 127 9.43 -6.81 11.08
C ASP A 127 9.59 -8.12 11.87
N SER A 128 10.48 -8.15 12.85
CA SER A 128 10.76 -9.33 13.68
C SER A 128 9.57 -9.77 14.53
N LYS A 129 8.56 -8.92 14.71
CA LYS A 129 7.34 -9.19 15.49
C LYS A 129 6.14 -9.61 14.64
N GLN A 130 6.36 -10.04 13.40
CA GLN A 130 5.28 -10.53 12.51
C GLN A 130 4.65 -11.89 12.88
N GLY A 131 5.03 -12.49 14.01
CA GLY A 131 4.38 -13.68 14.56
C GLY A 131 4.41 -14.86 13.58
N ARG A 132 3.26 -15.49 13.31
CA ARG A 132 3.15 -16.67 12.42
C ARG A 132 2.58 -16.33 11.04
N GLY A 133 2.98 -17.12 10.04
CA GLY A 133 2.40 -17.16 8.70
C GLY A 133 3.41 -16.92 7.57
N ARG A 134 4.61 -16.43 7.90
CA ARG A 134 5.75 -16.37 6.98
C ARG A 134 6.52 -17.71 6.99
N GLU A 135 7.24 -17.98 5.90
CA GLU A 135 8.13 -19.15 5.78
C GLU A 135 9.08 -19.27 7.00
N GLU A 136 9.37 -20.51 7.38
CA GLU A 136 10.15 -20.85 8.58
C GLU A 136 11.53 -20.17 8.62
N LYS A 137 12.19 -20.03 7.45
CA LYS A 137 13.49 -19.35 7.34
C LYS A 137 13.50 -17.90 7.82
N TRP A 138 12.34 -17.24 7.82
CA TRP A 138 12.18 -15.85 8.24
C TRP A 138 11.64 -15.69 9.67
N GLN A 139 11.38 -16.80 10.37
CA GLN A 139 10.88 -16.75 11.75
C GLN A 139 12.02 -16.46 12.73
N ASN A 140 11.71 -15.72 13.80
CA ASN A 140 12.66 -15.35 14.87
C ASN A 140 13.92 -14.61 14.41
N LYS A 141 13.87 -13.99 13.23
CA LYS A 141 14.95 -13.16 12.69
C LYS A 141 14.99 -11.79 13.37
N THR A 142 16.18 -11.27 13.56
CA THR A 142 16.42 -9.88 13.99
C THR A 142 16.13 -8.90 12.84
N GLU A 143 15.99 -7.61 13.16
CA GLU A 143 15.80 -6.58 12.13
C GLU A 143 16.92 -6.54 11.10
N VAL A 144 18.16 -6.83 11.51
CA VAL A 144 19.31 -6.87 10.60
C VAL A 144 19.23 -8.07 9.65
N GLU A 145 18.89 -9.25 10.17
CA GLU A 145 18.73 -10.45 9.32
C GLU A 145 17.56 -10.30 8.33
N LEU A 146 16.50 -9.59 8.71
CA LEU A 146 15.37 -9.31 7.83
C LEU A 146 15.71 -8.36 6.67
N ASN A 147 16.88 -7.72 6.66
CA ASN A 147 17.31 -6.91 5.53
C ASN A 147 17.49 -7.74 4.26
N GLU A 148 17.80 -9.04 4.36
CA GLU A 148 17.83 -9.93 3.21
C GLU A 148 16.45 -10.02 2.54
N LEU A 149 15.38 -10.15 3.34
CA LEU A 149 14.01 -10.18 2.85
C LEU A 149 13.54 -8.82 2.33
N ARG A 150 13.94 -7.72 2.99
CA ARG A 150 13.66 -6.36 2.48
C ARG A 150 14.34 -6.13 1.13
N LEU A 151 15.60 -6.53 1.01
CA LEU A 151 16.36 -6.44 -0.25
C LEU A 151 15.66 -7.23 -1.35
N HIS A 152 15.22 -8.45 -1.07
CA HIS A 152 14.47 -9.27 -2.03
C HIS A 152 13.26 -8.54 -2.64
N TYR A 153 12.40 -7.91 -1.81
CA TYR A 153 11.26 -7.16 -2.32
C TYR A 153 11.66 -5.85 -2.99
N ALA A 154 12.70 -5.17 -2.50
CA ALA A 154 13.22 -3.96 -3.14
C ALA A 154 13.75 -4.26 -4.55
N GLU A 155 14.52 -5.33 -4.72
CA GLU A 155 15.02 -5.81 -6.02
C GLU A 155 13.87 -6.23 -6.93
N MET A 156 12.87 -6.94 -6.41
CA MET A 156 11.67 -7.31 -7.18
C MET A 156 10.96 -6.09 -7.76
N LEU A 157 10.77 -5.02 -6.98
CA LEU A 157 10.17 -3.78 -7.48
C LEU A 157 11.11 -3.01 -8.41
N ALA A 158 12.41 -3.02 -8.16
CA ALA A 158 13.40 -2.35 -9.00
C ALA A 158 13.52 -3.01 -10.39
N GLU A 159 13.48 -4.33 -10.46
CA GLU A 159 13.44 -5.12 -11.70
C GLU A 159 12.22 -4.75 -12.56
N GLU A 160 11.04 -4.64 -11.94
CA GLU A 160 9.85 -4.21 -12.64
C GLU A 160 9.95 -2.72 -13.03
N GLY A 161 10.46 -1.87 -12.14
CA GLY A 161 10.80 -0.46 -12.40
C GLY A 161 9.60 0.49 -12.44
N GLY A 162 9.85 1.76 -12.08
CA GLY A 162 8.83 2.83 -12.09
C GLY A 162 7.83 2.76 -10.94
N ILE A 163 8.17 2.03 -9.87
CA ILE A 163 7.32 1.80 -8.69
C ILE A 163 8.06 2.30 -7.45
N ALA A 164 7.38 3.10 -6.62
CA ALA A 164 7.95 3.53 -5.35
C ALA A 164 8.03 2.34 -4.36
N CYS A 165 9.16 2.22 -3.67
CA CYS A 165 9.39 1.18 -2.67
C CYS A 165 9.67 1.83 -1.32
N SER A 166 8.95 1.41 -0.30
CA SER A 166 9.18 1.81 1.08
C SER A 166 8.98 0.65 2.04
N PHE A 167 9.60 0.74 3.22
CA PHE A 167 9.48 -0.25 4.27
C PHE A 167 9.06 0.44 5.57
N ASN A 168 8.13 -0.19 6.28
CA ASN A 168 7.71 0.24 7.61
C ASN A 168 8.33 -0.70 8.63
N SER A 169 8.94 -0.12 9.67
CA SER A 169 9.28 -0.81 10.91
C SER A 169 8.35 -0.34 12.02
N THR A 170 7.97 -1.23 12.93
CA THR A 170 7.16 -0.91 14.12
C THR A 170 8.00 -0.84 15.37
#